data_AF-A0A8S3Q2S3-F1
#
_entry.id   AF-A0A8S3Q2S3-F1
#
_cell.length_a   1.000
_cell.length_b   1.000
_cell.length_c   1.000
_cell.angle_alpha   90.00
_cell.angle_beta   90.00
_cell.angle_gamma   90.00
#
_symmetry.space_group_name_H-M   'P 1'
#
loop_
_entity.id
_entity.type
_entity.pdbx_description
1 polymer ?
#
loop_
_entity_poly.entity_id
_entity_poly.type
_entity_poly.pdbx_seq_one_letter_code
_entity_poly.pdbx_strand_id
1 'polypeptide(L)'
;MSMLTLWRLHSAPRIFQSAYAYTSLYHSENGIYGHRRKEQRLSPEKDLLSCFQWCTEIDLSNYGLSKDSTTQFDVNGILNNGASKLTTAQLTDTLENIYCGPIAVEFDYLQTEEREWFAHTFESQRKSLIPDERKADLAKLMLKFPNKFTTVKRYGGEGGESMMAIFDEIFSYSAQGKFTTVKRYGGEGGENDISHIVMCMPHRGRLNFLTCMLKFPPVIMFQKMKGKSELPPGAKGTGDVLSHLYTSEDIQYHGKDIHVSLIPNPSHLEGVVAETFGFAECPHFNVGGSIHIIVNNQLGFTTEPSRARSSLYSSCLAKINSYPVIHVNADYPEEVIRATSIAMIIRPKDKDNTTVVL
;
A
#
# COMPACT_ATOMS: atom_id res chain seq x y z
N MET A 1 -19.53 -21.25 22.62
CA MET A 1 -18.61 -20.50 21.74
C MET A 1 -17.28 -21.25 21.78
N SER A 2 -16.75 -21.76 20.67
CA SER A 2 -15.51 -22.56 20.72
C SER A 2 -14.32 -21.65 21.05
N MET A 3 -13.28 -22.19 21.69
CA MET A 3 -12.03 -21.46 21.97
C MET A 3 -11.45 -20.83 20.70
N LEU A 4 -11.66 -21.44 19.53
CA LEU A 4 -11.29 -20.88 18.23
C LEU A 4 -12.14 -19.69 17.80
N THR A 5 -13.44 -19.68 18.08
CA THR A 5 -14.30 -18.52 17.78
C THR A 5 -13.90 -17.32 18.63
N LEU A 6 -13.52 -17.54 19.89
CA LEU A 6 -12.90 -16.53 20.75
C LEU A 6 -11.54 -16.07 20.20
N TRP A 7 -10.70 -17.01 19.75
CA TRP A 7 -9.41 -16.68 19.15
C TRP A 7 -9.57 -15.86 17.87
N ARG A 8 -10.43 -16.24 16.90
CA ARG A 8 -10.66 -15.45 15.68
C ARG A 8 -11.26 -14.07 15.96
N LEU A 9 -12.27 -13.98 16.83
CA LEU A 9 -13.03 -12.73 17.03
C LEU A 9 -12.32 -11.73 17.94
N HIS A 10 -11.44 -12.20 18.85
CA HIS A 10 -10.83 -11.35 19.87
C HIS A 10 -9.29 -11.38 19.87
N SER A 11 -8.62 -12.31 19.18
CA SER A 11 -7.19 -12.52 19.41
C SER A 11 -6.36 -12.81 18.14
N ALA A 12 -6.54 -13.90 17.39
CA ALA A 12 -5.69 -14.31 16.25
C ALA A 12 -5.36 -13.21 15.22
N PRO A 13 -6.32 -12.38 14.76
CA PRO A 13 -5.99 -11.26 13.89
C PRO A 13 -5.18 -10.21 14.66
N ARG A 14 -5.62 -9.76 15.84
CA ARG A 14 -4.87 -8.80 16.69
C ARG A 14 -3.43 -9.24 16.95
N ILE A 15 -3.28 -10.53 17.23
CA ILE A 15 -2.08 -11.27 17.58
C ILE A 15 -1.06 -11.27 16.43
N PHE A 16 -1.44 -11.76 15.25
CA PHE A 16 -0.50 -11.88 14.12
C PHE A 16 -0.26 -10.53 13.41
N GLN A 17 -1.17 -9.56 13.58
CA GLN A 17 -1.06 -8.19 13.05
C GLN A 17 0.05 -7.36 13.72
N SER A 18 0.21 -7.50 15.05
CA SER A 18 1.26 -6.81 15.82
C SER A 18 2.66 -7.37 15.55
N ALA A 19 2.78 -8.65 15.21
CA ALA A 19 4.07 -9.30 15.02
C ALA A 19 4.79 -8.92 13.71
N TYR A 20 4.06 -8.58 12.63
CA TYR A 20 4.69 -8.43 11.32
C TYR A 20 4.79 -7.02 10.75
N ALA A 21 3.91 -6.10 11.14
CA ALA A 21 4.11 -4.71 10.70
C ALA A 21 5.42 -4.11 11.30
N TYR A 22 6.02 -4.77 12.30
CA TYR A 22 7.37 -4.51 12.83
C TYR A 22 8.52 -5.12 11.98
N THR A 23 8.38 -6.34 11.44
CA THR A 23 9.44 -7.02 10.68
C THR A 23 9.70 -6.39 9.31
N SER A 24 8.69 -5.79 8.67
CA SER A 24 8.84 -5.01 7.44
C SER A 24 9.64 -3.72 7.67
N LEU A 25 9.50 -3.06 8.83
CA LEU A 25 10.29 -1.89 9.23
C LEU A 25 11.72 -2.26 9.67
N TYR A 26 11.90 -3.43 10.27
CA TYR A 26 13.22 -3.88 10.75
C TYR A 26 14.16 -4.28 9.60
N HIS A 27 13.63 -4.86 8.52
CA HIS A 27 14.43 -5.17 7.32
C HIS A 27 14.97 -3.91 6.63
N SER A 28 14.22 -2.81 6.66
CA SER A 28 14.61 -1.52 6.09
C SER A 28 15.53 -0.69 6.99
N GLU A 29 15.40 -0.76 8.32
CA GLU A 29 16.41 -0.18 9.24
C GLU A 29 17.77 -0.82 8.99
N ASN A 30 17.84 -2.15 8.86
CA ASN A 30 19.10 -2.84 8.56
C ASN A 30 19.55 -2.75 7.09
N GLY A 31 18.65 -2.50 6.13
CA GLY A 31 19.00 -2.24 4.73
C GLY A 31 19.70 -0.90 4.51
N ILE A 32 19.25 0.16 5.19
CA ILE A 32 19.82 1.51 5.09
C ILE A 32 21.18 1.59 5.82
N TYR A 33 21.35 0.91 6.95
CA TYR A 33 22.66 0.78 7.62
C TYR A 33 23.57 -0.28 6.95
N GLY A 34 23.00 -1.24 6.23
CA GLY A 34 23.70 -2.35 5.57
C GLY A 34 24.56 -1.95 4.36
N HIS A 35 24.25 -0.84 3.68
CA HIS A 35 25.12 -0.32 2.62
C HIS A 35 26.49 0.16 3.11
N ARG A 36 26.72 0.29 4.43
CA ARG A 36 28.06 0.53 5.01
C ARG A 36 28.81 -0.74 5.44
N ARG A 37 28.22 -1.95 5.36
CA ARG A 37 28.90 -3.22 5.66
C ARG A 37 28.75 -4.21 4.51
N LYS A 38 29.63 -4.06 3.51
CA LYS A 38 29.70 -4.88 2.28
C LYS A 38 30.11 -6.36 2.48
N GLU A 39 30.09 -6.92 3.68
CA GLU A 39 30.72 -8.23 3.95
C GLU A 39 29.90 -9.25 4.77
N GLN A 40 28.61 -9.02 5.05
CA GLN A 40 27.77 -10.08 5.64
C GLN A 40 26.57 -10.37 4.73
N ARG A 41 26.72 -11.38 3.88
CA ARG A 41 25.58 -12.12 3.31
C ARG A 41 24.80 -12.73 4.48
N LEU A 42 23.78 -12.03 4.93
CA LEU A 42 22.84 -12.54 5.92
C LEU A 42 21.88 -13.51 5.23
N SER A 43 21.74 -14.69 5.81
CA SER A 43 20.82 -15.73 5.35
C SER A 43 19.39 -15.34 5.78
N PRO A 44 18.37 -15.50 4.91
CA PRO A 44 17.01 -15.02 5.18
C PRO A 44 16.29 -15.66 6.38
N GLU A 45 16.74 -16.84 6.84
CA GLU A 45 15.97 -17.66 7.79
C GLU A 45 16.22 -17.33 9.27
N LYS A 46 17.30 -16.64 9.63
CA LYS A 46 17.71 -16.51 11.04
C LYS A 46 17.22 -15.24 11.75
N ASP A 47 16.82 -14.19 11.04
CA ASP A 47 16.51 -12.88 11.64
C ASP A 47 15.02 -12.57 11.81
N LEU A 48 14.12 -13.34 11.19
CA LEU A 48 12.67 -13.20 11.44
C LEU A 48 12.30 -13.53 12.89
N LEU A 49 13.02 -14.49 13.50
CA LEU A 49 12.78 -14.98 14.86
C LEU A 49 13.09 -13.96 15.98
N SER A 50 13.97 -12.98 15.74
CA SER A 50 14.35 -12.00 16.77
C SER A 50 13.27 -10.92 16.99
N CYS A 51 12.50 -10.59 15.96
CA CYS A 51 11.38 -9.65 16.05
C CYS A 51 10.17 -10.23 16.80
N PHE A 52 9.98 -11.56 16.74
CA PHE A 52 8.91 -12.25 17.46
C PHE A 52 9.10 -12.23 18.99
N GLN A 53 10.28 -11.90 19.51
CA GLN A 53 10.51 -11.80 20.96
C GLN A 53 9.65 -10.72 21.65
N TRP A 54 9.00 -9.82 20.89
CA TRP A 54 8.24 -8.68 21.44
C TRP A 54 6.72 -8.77 21.29
N CYS A 55 6.18 -9.69 20.48
CA CYS A 55 4.73 -9.86 20.36
C CYS A 55 4.30 -11.01 21.26
N THR A 56 4.09 -10.73 22.54
CA THR A 56 3.68 -11.76 23.50
C THR A 56 2.29 -12.30 23.19
N GLU A 57 1.46 -11.53 22.48
CA GLU A 57 0.12 -11.94 22.11
C GLU A 57 0.12 -13.15 21.15
N ILE A 58 1.18 -13.41 20.36
CA ILE A 58 1.28 -14.62 19.51
C ILE A 58 1.71 -15.88 20.24
N ASP A 59 2.14 -15.76 21.50
CA ASP A 59 2.60 -16.90 22.26
C ASP A 59 1.41 -17.85 22.54
N LEU A 60 1.49 -19.04 21.94
CA LEU A 60 0.48 -20.09 22.08
C LEU A 60 0.23 -20.46 23.55
N SER A 61 1.25 -20.33 24.40
CA SER A 61 1.15 -20.64 25.84
C SER A 61 0.14 -19.75 26.56
N ASN A 62 -0.05 -18.50 26.10
CA ASN A 62 -1.07 -17.58 26.64
C ASN A 62 -2.51 -18.08 26.43
N TYR A 63 -2.71 -19.02 25.50
CA TYR A 63 -4.00 -19.63 25.19
C TYR A 63 -4.08 -21.10 25.63
N GLY A 64 -3.08 -21.59 26.36
CA GLY A 64 -2.98 -23.01 26.72
C GLY A 64 -2.76 -23.93 25.52
N LEU A 65 -2.22 -23.40 24.42
CA LEU A 65 -1.93 -24.13 23.19
C LEU A 65 -0.43 -24.45 23.10
N SER A 66 -0.09 -25.56 22.43
CA SER A 66 1.29 -25.95 22.12
C SER A 66 1.36 -26.49 20.69
N LYS A 67 2.46 -26.20 19.97
CA LYS A 67 2.70 -26.75 18.62
C LYS A 67 2.76 -28.29 18.64
N ASP A 68 3.17 -28.90 19.76
CA ASP A 68 3.25 -30.36 19.93
C ASP A 68 1.88 -31.02 20.15
N SER A 69 0.81 -30.22 20.30
CA SER A 69 -0.53 -30.75 20.49
C SER A 69 -1.06 -31.41 19.22
N THR A 70 -1.57 -32.63 19.36
CA THR A 70 -2.26 -33.36 18.29
C THR A 70 -3.73 -32.99 18.15
N THR A 71 -4.24 -32.08 19.00
CA THR A 71 -5.61 -31.58 18.94
C THR A 71 -5.88 -30.96 17.58
N GLN A 72 -6.94 -31.43 16.92
CA GLN A 72 -7.41 -30.88 15.66
C GLN A 72 -8.56 -29.91 15.89
N PHE A 73 -8.50 -28.77 15.22
CA PHE A 73 -9.51 -27.73 15.27
C PHE A 73 -10.28 -27.67 13.96
N ASP A 74 -11.60 -27.57 14.05
CA ASP A 74 -12.43 -27.28 12.89
C ASP A 74 -12.20 -25.83 12.47
N VAL A 75 -11.71 -25.64 11.24
CA VAL A 75 -11.41 -24.32 10.66
C VAL A 75 -12.36 -23.95 9.54
N ASN A 76 -13.43 -24.72 9.31
CA ASN A 76 -14.44 -24.38 8.31
C ASN A 76 -15.10 -23.04 8.65
N GLY A 77 -15.13 -22.14 7.67
CA GLY A 77 -15.63 -20.78 7.84
C GLY A 77 -14.73 -19.89 8.71
N ILE A 78 -13.60 -20.39 9.20
CA ILE A 78 -12.60 -19.66 9.99
C ILE A 78 -11.42 -19.23 9.11
N LEU A 79 -10.87 -20.16 8.31
CA LEU A 79 -9.78 -19.90 7.36
C LEU A 79 -10.22 -20.21 5.93
N ASN A 80 -9.80 -19.37 4.98
CA ASN A 80 -10.04 -19.60 3.56
C ASN A 80 -8.90 -20.37 2.88
N ASN A 81 -8.51 -21.53 3.45
CA ASN A 81 -7.42 -22.36 2.90
C ASN A 81 -7.90 -23.71 2.33
N GLY A 82 -9.22 -23.98 2.36
CA GLY A 82 -9.81 -25.24 1.88
C GLY A 82 -9.62 -26.44 2.82
N ALA A 83 -8.98 -26.26 3.97
CA ALA A 83 -8.89 -27.30 5.00
C ALA A 83 -10.12 -27.26 5.92
N SER A 84 -10.57 -28.41 6.38
CA SER A 84 -11.67 -28.52 7.35
C SER A 84 -11.17 -28.66 8.78
N LYS A 85 -10.03 -29.32 8.99
CA LYS A 85 -9.41 -29.50 10.30
C LYS A 85 -7.89 -29.33 10.25
N LEU A 86 -7.33 -28.65 11.24
CA LEU A 86 -5.88 -28.43 11.38
C LEU A 86 -5.41 -28.72 12.80
N THR A 87 -4.20 -29.25 12.97
CA THR A 87 -3.52 -29.29 14.27
C THR A 87 -3.05 -27.89 14.69
N THR A 88 -2.66 -27.70 15.96
CA THR A 88 -2.08 -26.43 16.41
C THR A 88 -0.88 -26.01 15.55
N ALA A 89 0.05 -26.92 15.29
CA ALA A 89 1.20 -26.62 14.43
C ALA A 89 0.78 -26.18 13.02
N GLN A 90 -0.10 -26.95 12.36
CA GLN A 90 -0.58 -26.62 11.02
C GLN A 90 -1.33 -25.29 10.97
N LEU A 91 -2.11 -25.00 12.01
CA LEU A 91 -2.85 -23.75 12.13
C LEU A 91 -1.91 -22.55 12.30
N THR A 92 -0.93 -22.67 13.20
CA THR A 92 0.08 -21.62 13.42
C THR A 92 0.89 -21.38 12.16
N ASP A 93 1.42 -22.43 11.52
CA ASP A 93 2.22 -22.30 10.31
C ASP A 93 1.37 -21.70 9.17
N THR A 94 0.08 -22.05 9.08
CA THR A 94 -0.83 -21.45 8.09
C THR A 94 -0.97 -19.93 8.31
N LEU A 95 -1.15 -19.50 9.56
CA LEU A 95 -1.36 -18.09 9.89
C LEU A 95 -0.09 -17.26 9.77
N GLU A 96 1.05 -17.78 10.23
CA GLU A 96 2.37 -17.18 9.98
C GLU A 96 2.57 -16.99 8.47
N ASN A 97 2.26 -18.01 7.67
CA ASN A 97 2.39 -17.91 6.23
C ASN A 97 1.41 -16.91 5.56
N ILE A 98 0.27 -16.60 6.18
CA ILE A 98 -0.72 -15.66 5.63
C ILE A 98 -0.39 -14.23 6.06
N TYR A 99 -0.15 -14.03 7.35
CA TYR A 99 -0.08 -12.70 7.99
C TYR A 99 1.34 -12.26 8.34
N CYS A 100 2.33 -13.16 8.22
CA CYS A 100 3.73 -12.91 8.52
C CYS A 100 4.65 -13.09 7.31
N GLY A 101 4.21 -12.62 6.13
CA GLY A 101 5.02 -12.53 4.90
C GLY A 101 5.33 -11.08 4.53
N PRO A 102 5.92 -10.78 3.36
CA PRO A 102 6.34 -9.41 3.00
C PRO A 102 5.21 -8.37 2.93
N ILE A 103 3.97 -8.81 3.08
CA ILE A 103 2.74 -8.03 3.18
C ILE A 103 2.07 -8.33 4.53
N ALA A 104 1.64 -7.28 5.21
CA ALA A 104 0.91 -7.33 6.47
C ALA A 104 -0.30 -6.38 6.39
N VAL A 105 -1.26 -6.55 7.31
CA VAL A 105 -2.50 -5.79 7.29
C VAL A 105 -2.93 -5.40 8.70
N GLU A 106 -3.60 -4.28 8.87
CA GLU A 106 -4.25 -3.87 10.13
C GLU A 106 -5.71 -3.57 9.88
N PHE A 107 -6.60 -4.36 10.48
CA PHE A 107 -8.04 -4.27 10.21
C PHE A 107 -8.92 -4.75 11.39
N ASP A 108 -8.34 -4.98 12.58
CA ASP A 108 -9.12 -5.45 13.73
C ASP A 108 -10.09 -4.40 14.31
N TYR A 109 -9.76 -3.12 14.15
CA TYR A 109 -10.62 -2.00 14.56
C TYR A 109 -11.79 -1.75 13.59
N LEU A 110 -11.92 -2.57 12.54
CA LEU A 110 -13.09 -2.56 11.67
C LEU A 110 -14.28 -3.24 12.35
N GLN A 111 -15.49 -2.90 11.91
CA GLN A 111 -16.71 -3.58 12.34
C GLN A 111 -16.70 -5.05 11.87
N THR A 112 -17.42 -5.93 12.57
CA THR A 112 -17.34 -7.40 12.37
C THR A 112 -17.44 -7.83 10.90
N GLU A 113 -18.43 -7.33 10.17
CA GLU A 113 -18.63 -7.71 8.76
C GLU A 113 -17.51 -7.20 7.84
N GLU A 114 -16.96 -6.01 8.10
CA GLU A 114 -15.83 -5.43 7.35
C GLU A 114 -14.56 -6.22 7.60
N ARG A 115 -14.34 -6.56 8.87
CA ARG A 115 -13.19 -7.34 9.33
C ARG A 115 -13.19 -8.73 8.71
N GLU A 116 -14.33 -9.42 8.70
CA GLU A 116 -14.47 -10.75 8.10
C GLU A 116 -14.29 -10.72 6.58
N TRP A 117 -14.90 -9.73 5.91
CA TRP A 117 -14.75 -9.54 4.48
C TRP A 117 -13.29 -9.24 4.10
N PHE A 118 -12.61 -8.37 4.84
CA PHE A 118 -11.23 -7.98 4.56
C PHE A 118 -10.28 -9.16 4.78
N ALA A 119 -10.43 -9.90 5.88
CA ALA A 119 -9.67 -11.13 6.12
C ALA A 119 -9.85 -12.13 4.97
N HIS A 120 -11.10 -12.41 4.59
CA HIS A 120 -11.39 -13.32 3.48
C HIS A 120 -10.76 -12.86 2.16
N THR A 121 -10.85 -11.56 1.86
CA THR A 121 -10.27 -10.96 0.66
C THR A 121 -8.75 -11.12 0.66
N PHE A 122 -8.09 -10.73 1.74
CA PHE A 122 -6.64 -10.84 1.89
C PHE A 122 -6.12 -12.28 1.78
N GLU A 123 -6.81 -13.22 2.42
CA GLU A 123 -6.50 -14.66 2.39
C GLU A 123 -6.67 -15.25 0.98
N SER A 124 -7.73 -14.84 0.26
CA SER A 124 -8.05 -15.35 -1.08
C SER A 124 -7.06 -14.90 -2.17
N GLN A 125 -6.51 -13.69 -2.06
CA GLN A 125 -5.65 -13.10 -3.08
C GLN A 125 -4.21 -13.67 -3.11
N ARG A 126 -3.88 -14.57 -2.17
CA ARG A 126 -2.54 -15.16 -2.04
C ARG A 126 -2.08 -16.00 -3.24
N LYS A 127 -3.01 -16.53 -4.05
CA LYS A 127 -2.69 -17.47 -5.14
C LYS A 127 -2.54 -16.81 -6.51
N SER A 128 -2.62 -15.49 -6.62
CA SER A 128 -2.52 -14.82 -7.92
C SER A 128 -1.07 -14.83 -8.42
N LEU A 129 -0.77 -15.71 -9.39
CA LEU A 129 0.51 -15.72 -10.07
C LEU A 129 0.56 -14.54 -11.05
N ILE A 130 1.56 -13.68 -10.90
CA ILE A 130 1.86 -12.64 -11.88
C ILE A 130 2.60 -13.30 -13.06
N PRO A 131 2.12 -13.19 -14.31
CA PRO A 131 2.81 -13.76 -15.47
C PRO A 131 4.22 -13.18 -15.64
N ASP A 132 5.18 -13.99 -16.13
CA ASP A 132 6.58 -13.58 -16.30
C ASP A 132 6.74 -12.35 -17.21
N GLU A 133 5.90 -12.22 -18.24
CA GLU A 133 5.86 -11.04 -19.10
C GLU A 133 5.55 -9.77 -18.30
N ARG A 134 4.54 -9.84 -17.43
CA ARG A 134 4.17 -8.73 -16.55
C ARG A 134 5.29 -8.39 -15.58
N LYS A 135 5.96 -9.39 -15.00
CA LYS A 135 7.14 -9.18 -14.13
C LYS A 135 8.26 -8.45 -14.88
N ALA A 136 8.52 -8.83 -16.13
CA ALA A 136 9.54 -8.19 -16.95
C ALA A 136 9.20 -6.72 -17.26
N ASP A 137 7.94 -6.40 -17.54
CA ASP A 137 7.51 -5.03 -17.81
C ASP A 137 7.57 -4.13 -16.58
N LEU A 138 7.18 -4.64 -15.41
CA LEU A 138 7.33 -3.95 -14.14
C LEU A 138 8.81 -3.69 -13.81
N ALA A 139 9.67 -4.69 -14.02
CA ALA A 139 11.10 -4.53 -13.83
C ALA A 139 11.67 -3.43 -14.75
N LYS A 140 11.27 -3.41 -16.04
CA LYS A 140 11.67 -2.33 -16.96
C LYS A 140 11.17 -0.97 -16.48
N LEU A 141 9.94 -0.88 -15.98
CA LEU A 141 9.37 0.37 -15.46
C LEU A 141 10.18 0.88 -14.26
N MET A 142 10.53 0.01 -13.32
CA MET A 142 11.34 0.35 -12.14
C MET A 142 12.80 0.67 -12.48
N LEU A 143 13.32 0.26 -13.65
CA LEU A 143 14.68 0.60 -14.09
C LEU A 143 14.80 1.97 -14.78
N LYS A 144 13.69 2.64 -15.13
CA LYS A 144 13.67 3.88 -15.95
C LYS A 144 14.09 5.17 -15.22
N PHE A 145 14.95 5.11 -14.20
CA PHE A 145 15.32 6.28 -13.39
C PHE A 145 16.48 7.09 -14.02
N PRO A 146 16.27 8.36 -14.42
CA PRO A 146 17.31 9.14 -15.08
C PRO A 146 18.35 9.69 -14.08
N ASN A 147 19.62 9.39 -14.32
CA ASN A 147 20.76 9.86 -13.50
C ASN A 147 21.42 11.17 -13.99
N LYS A 148 20.74 11.98 -14.79
CA LYS A 148 21.29 13.26 -15.30
C LYS A 148 20.80 14.41 -14.42
N PHE A 149 21.66 15.42 -14.20
CA PHE A 149 21.48 16.61 -13.33
C PHE A 149 21.77 16.38 -11.83
N THR A 150 23.05 16.25 -11.48
CA THR A 150 23.53 16.03 -10.10
C THR A 150 23.39 17.23 -9.17
N THR A 151 23.34 18.45 -9.71
CA THR A 151 23.29 19.70 -8.94
C THR A 151 21.88 20.17 -8.60
N VAL A 152 20.84 19.55 -9.17
CA VAL A 152 19.44 19.93 -8.97
C VAL A 152 18.78 18.97 -8.00
N LYS A 153 18.13 19.51 -6.96
CA LYS A 153 17.30 18.72 -6.05
C LYS A 153 16.08 18.20 -6.81
N ARG A 154 16.02 16.88 -6.99
CA ARG A 154 14.95 16.21 -7.76
C ARG A 154 13.95 15.42 -6.92
N TYR A 155 14.28 15.14 -5.65
CA TYR A 155 13.47 14.29 -4.75
C TYR A 155 13.05 12.97 -5.40
N GLY A 156 14.01 12.27 -6.00
CA GLY A 156 13.75 11.05 -6.77
C GLY A 156 13.17 9.93 -5.91
N GLY A 157 12.61 8.94 -6.61
CA GLY A 157 12.03 7.73 -6.01
C GLY A 157 13.03 6.61 -5.79
N GLU A 158 14.34 6.89 -5.74
CA GLU A 158 15.35 5.86 -5.47
C GLU A 158 15.15 5.25 -4.08
N GLY A 159 15.09 3.91 -4.00
CA GLY A 159 14.73 3.15 -2.80
C GLY A 159 13.21 3.02 -2.56
N GLY A 160 12.39 3.49 -3.49
CA GLY A 160 10.92 3.39 -3.47
C GLY A 160 10.33 3.10 -4.86
N GLU A 161 11.13 2.52 -5.76
CA GLU A 161 10.79 2.33 -7.17
C GLU A 161 9.51 1.50 -7.38
N SER A 162 9.21 0.59 -6.46
CA SER A 162 8.00 -0.23 -6.43
C SER A 162 6.70 0.58 -6.33
N MET A 163 6.77 1.87 -6.00
CA MET A 163 5.63 2.79 -6.15
C MET A 163 5.09 2.81 -7.59
N MET A 164 5.95 2.60 -8.60
CA MET A 164 5.51 2.52 -9.99
C MET A 164 4.64 1.29 -10.24
N ALA A 165 4.90 0.19 -9.54
CA ALA A 165 4.06 -1.01 -9.61
C ALA A 165 2.68 -0.76 -8.99
N ILE A 166 2.57 0.09 -7.97
CA ILE A 166 1.27 0.53 -7.44
C ILE A 166 0.50 1.30 -8.51
N PHE A 167 1.10 2.33 -9.11
CA PHE A 167 0.40 3.13 -10.11
C PHE A 167 -0.01 2.29 -11.33
N ASP A 168 0.86 1.38 -11.78
CA ASP A 168 0.55 0.43 -12.85
C ASP A 168 -0.64 -0.45 -12.50
N GLU A 169 -0.67 -1.02 -11.29
CA GLU A 169 -1.79 -1.86 -10.84
C GLU A 169 -3.08 -1.05 -10.71
N ILE A 170 -3.05 0.16 -10.17
CA ILE A 170 -4.23 1.05 -10.09
C ILE A 170 -4.81 1.28 -11.50
N PHE A 171 -3.97 1.63 -12.48
CA PHE A 171 -4.43 1.87 -13.86
C PHE A 171 -4.93 0.59 -14.52
N SER A 172 -4.21 -0.51 -14.37
CA SER A 172 -4.60 -1.82 -14.88
C SER A 172 -5.96 -2.26 -14.31
N TYR A 173 -6.15 -2.14 -12.99
CA TYR A 173 -7.38 -2.54 -12.31
C TYR A 173 -8.56 -1.63 -12.70
N SER A 174 -8.31 -0.33 -12.86
CA SER A 174 -9.28 0.67 -13.31
C SER A 174 -9.80 0.38 -14.73
N ALA A 175 -8.92 -0.02 -15.66
CA ALA A 175 -9.30 -0.39 -17.03
C ALA A 175 -10.04 -1.73 -17.11
N GLN A 176 -9.82 -2.66 -16.18
CA GLN A 176 -10.39 -4.00 -16.25
C GLN A 176 -11.87 -4.08 -15.84
N GLY A 177 -12.49 -3.00 -15.38
CA GLY A 177 -13.91 -2.98 -15.03
C GLY A 177 -14.29 -3.85 -13.83
N LYS A 178 -13.30 -4.32 -13.06
CA LYS A 178 -13.49 -5.13 -11.84
C LYS A 178 -13.94 -4.28 -10.64
N PHE A 179 -14.29 -3.02 -10.88
CA PHE A 179 -14.75 -2.10 -9.86
C PHE A 179 -16.26 -2.26 -9.68
N THR A 180 -16.64 -2.92 -8.59
CA THR A 180 -18.05 -3.00 -8.19
C THR A 180 -18.40 -1.75 -7.39
N THR A 181 -19.00 -0.75 -8.02
CA THR A 181 -19.54 0.40 -7.25
C THR A 181 -20.71 -0.03 -6.38
N VAL A 182 -20.70 0.37 -5.12
CA VAL A 182 -21.85 0.25 -4.23
C VAL A 182 -22.96 1.18 -4.69
N LYS A 183 -24.20 0.67 -4.74
CA LYS A 183 -25.39 1.51 -4.87
C LYS A 183 -25.47 2.50 -3.71
N ARG A 184 -25.07 3.75 -3.91
CA ARG A 184 -25.35 4.85 -2.99
C ARG A 184 -25.98 5.98 -3.80
N TYR A 185 -27.24 6.31 -3.47
CA TYR A 185 -28.14 7.25 -4.16
C TYR A 185 -28.84 6.74 -5.43
N GLY A 186 -29.63 5.66 -5.34
CA GLY A 186 -30.75 5.40 -6.27
C GLY A 186 -30.41 5.05 -7.73
N GLY A 187 -29.14 4.96 -8.12
CA GLY A 187 -28.71 4.51 -9.45
C GLY A 187 -28.74 2.99 -9.61
N GLU A 188 -28.86 2.53 -10.86
CA GLU A 188 -28.65 1.12 -11.21
C GLU A 188 -27.18 0.76 -10.95
N GLY A 189 -26.94 -0.25 -10.11
CA GLY A 189 -25.60 -0.75 -9.83
C GLY A 189 -25.15 -1.62 -11.00
N GLY A 190 -23.94 -1.38 -11.50
CA GLY A 190 -23.31 -2.15 -12.57
C GLY A 190 -21.78 -2.16 -12.40
N GLU A 191 -21.12 -3.08 -13.11
CA GLU A 191 -19.67 -2.99 -13.33
C GLU A 191 -19.40 -1.70 -14.09
N ASN A 192 -18.79 -0.72 -13.42
CA ASN A 192 -18.46 0.56 -14.03
C ASN A 192 -16.96 0.67 -14.14
N ASP A 193 -16.48 0.92 -15.36
CA ASP A 193 -15.09 1.26 -15.60
C ASP A 193 -14.75 2.60 -14.94
N ILE A 194 -13.63 2.64 -14.22
CA ILE A 194 -13.07 3.92 -13.77
C ILE A 194 -12.51 4.62 -15.00
N SER A 195 -13.19 5.68 -15.44
CA SER A 195 -12.77 6.49 -16.59
C SER A 195 -11.85 7.63 -16.20
N HIS A 196 -11.88 8.06 -14.93
CA HIS A 196 -11.14 9.23 -14.44
C HIS A 196 -10.45 8.92 -13.11
N ILE A 197 -9.16 9.23 -13.02
CA ILE A 197 -8.36 9.13 -11.80
C ILE A 197 -7.79 10.52 -11.51
N VAL A 198 -8.14 11.07 -10.36
CA VAL A 198 -7.57 12.33 -9.86
C VAL A 198 -6.55 11.99 -8.78
N MET A 199 -5.30 12.40 -8.98
CA MET A 199 -4.20 12.11 -8.07
C MET A 199 -3.62 13.39 -7.50
N CYS A 200 -3.27 13.36 -6.22
CA CYS A 200 -2.43 14.35 -5.57
C CYS A 200 -1.21 13.63 -4.98
N MET A 201 -0.02 14.23 -5.12
CA MET A 201 1.22 13.58 -4.75
C MET A 201 2.27 14.62 -4.33
N PRO A 202 3.06 14.39 -3.26
CA PRO A 202 4.15 15.28 -2.90
C PRO A 202 5.36 15.13 -3.86
N HIS A 203 6.53 15.62 -3.44
CA HIS A 203 7.72 15.67 -4.28
C HIS A 203 8.39 14.31 -4.57
N ARG A 204 8.23 13.31 -3.68
CA ARG A 204 8.98 12.04 -3.73
C ARG A 204 8.60 11.21 -4.95
N GLY A 205 9.51 11.02 -5.90
CA GLY A 205 9.26 10.20 -7.10
C GLY A 205 8.30 10.82 -8.12
N ARG A 206 7.82 12.05 -7.90
CA ARG A 206 6.84 12.72 -8.79
C ARG A 206 7.32 12.86 -10.22
N LEU A 207 8.58 13.26 -10.40
CA LEU A 207 9.18 13.42 -11.73
C LEU A 207 9.30 12.09 -12.48
N ASN A 208 9.61 11.01 -11.75
CA ASN A 208 9.65 9.67 -12.31
C ASN A 208 8.26 9.27 -12.80
N PHE A 209 7.23 9.52 -11.99
CA PHE A 209 5.85 9.19 -12.34
C PHE A 209 5.36 9.98 -13.56
N LEU A 210 5.56 11.30 -13.54
CA LEU A 210 5.24 12.19 -14.65
C LEU A 210 5.85 11.73 -15.97
N THR A 211 7.14 11.46 -15.98
CA THR A 211 7.88 11.15 -17.21
C THR A 211 7.75 9.69 -17.66
N CYS A 212 7.58 8.74 -16.73
CA CYS A 212 7.54 7.32 -17.05
C CYS A 212 6.12 6.82 -17.35
N MET A 213 5.08 7.42 -16.74
CA MET A 213 3.70 6.92 -16.81
C MET A 213 2.71 7.94 -17.37
N LEU A 214 2.88 9.24 -17.10
CA LEU A 214 1.91 10.28 -17.49
C LEU A 214 2.32 11.12 -18.70
N LYS A 215 3.12 10.57 -19.62
CA LYS A 215 3.51 11.21 -20.89
C LYS A 215 4.10 12.63 -20.75
N PHE A 216 4.56 13.02 -19.55
CA PHE A 216 5.03 14.38 -19.33
C PHE A 216 6.29 14.66 -20.16
N PRO A 217 6.31 15.72 -20.98
CA PRO A 217 7.44 15.97 -21.88
C PRO A 217 8.75 16.21 -21.11
N PRO A 218 9.78 15.34 -21.22
CA PRO A 218 11.03 15.51 -20.47
C PRO A 218 11.75 16.83 -20.81
N VAL A 219 11.52 17.38 -22.00
CA VAL A 219 12.07 18.67 -22.42
C VAL A 219 11.60 19.81 -21.51
N ILE A 220 10.32 19.83 -21.12
CA ILE A 220 9.76 20.83 -20.19
C ILE A 220 10.42 20.67 -18.82
N MET A 221 10.55 19.42 -18.35
CA MET A 221 11.25 19.12 -17.10
C MET A 221 12.71 19.63 -17.12
N PHE A 222 13.47 19.37 -18.20
CA PHE A 222 14.85 19.81 -18.33
C PHE A 222 14.98 21.33 -18.49
N GLN A 223 14.02 22.00 -19.13
CA GLN A 223 13.95 23.45 -19.17
C GLN A 223 13.79 24.01 -17.76
N LYS A 224 12.89 23.42 -16.98
CA LYS A 224 12.65 23.83 -15.59
C LYS A 224 13.87 23.59 -14.70
N MET A 225 14.57 22.46 -14.86
CA MET A 225 15.84 22.19 -14.17
C MET A 225 16.94 23.21 -14.52
N LYS A 226 16.87 23.85 -15.70
CA LYS A 226 17.77 24.94 -16.12
C LYS A 226 17.27 26.33 -15.71
N GLY A 227 16.22 26.43 -14.90
CA GLY A 227 15.64 27.70 -14.44
C GLY A 227 14.79 28.42 -15.47
N LYS A 228 14.36 27.74 -16.54
CA LYS A 228 13.45 28.31 -17.55
C LYS A 228 11.98 28.10 -17.17
N SER A 229 11.10 28.90 -17.77
CA SER A 229 9.65 28.76 -17.61
C SER A 229 9.16 27.43 -18.21
N GLU A 230 8.21 26.81 -17.52
CA GLU A 230 7.38 25.69 -17.96
C GLU A 230 6.17 26.15 -18.80
N LEU A 231 5.85 27.45 -18.74
CA LEU A 231 4.70 28.02 -19.42
C LEU A 231 5.05 28.38 -20.88
N PRO A 232 4.09 28.25 -21.81
CA PRO A 232 4.26 28.71 -23.19
C PRO A 232 4.65 30.21 -23.27
N PRO A 233 5.41 30.62 -24.29
CA PRO A 233 5.70 32.03 -24.53
C PRO A 233 4.41 32.86 -24.59
N GLY A 234 4.36 33.96 -23.82
CA GLY A 234 3.19 34.86 -23.75
C GLY A 234 2.13 34.47 -22.72
N ALA A 235 2.23 33.30 -22.07
CA ALA A 235 1.36 32.95 -20.96
C ALA A 235 1.59 33.87 -19.76
N LYS A 236 0.50 34.33 -19.14
CA LYS A 236 0.54 35.13 -17.90
C LYS A 236 0.56 34.18 -16.71
N GLY A 237 1.73 33.98 -16.13
CA GLY A 237 1.91 33.18 -14.92
C GLY A 237 3.34 33.23 -14.43
N THR A 238 3.54 33.09 -13.12
CA THR A 238 4.87 33.06 -12.50
C THR A 238 5.54 31.68 -12.61
N GLY A 239 4.75 30.64 -12.94
CA GLY A 239 5.16 29.25 -12.80
C GLY A 239 5.30 28.84 -11.34
N ASP A 240 5.84 27.65 -11.10
CA ASP A 240 6.10 27.08 -9.77
C ASP A 240 7.42 26.30 -9.75
N VAL A 241 7.75 25.53 -8.72
CA VAL A 241 8.98 24.73 -8.68
C VAL A 241 8.81 23.37 -9.37
N LEU A 242 9.95 22.73 -9.68
CA LEU A 242 10.02 21.45 -10.38
C LEU A 242 9.13 20.35 -9.77
N SER A 243 9.06 20.29 -8.44
CA SER A 243 8.26 19.30 -7.70
C SER A 243 6.74 19.54 -7.74
N HIS A 244 6.27 20.64 -8.34
CA HIS A 244 4.84 20.97 -8.43
C HIS A 244 4.30 20.84 -9.86
N LEU A 245 5.16 20.44 -10.82
CA LEU A 245 4.75 20.14 -12.19
C LEU A 245 3.63 19.12 -12.20
N TYR A 246 2.64 19.30 -13.07
CA TYR A 246 1.39 18.55 -13.07
C TYR A 246 1.01 18.21 -14.51
N THR A 247 0.08 17.28 -14.70
CA THR A 247 -0.40 16.89 -16.04
C THR A 247 -1.77 16.24 -15.95
N SER A 248 -2.50 16.29 -17.05
CA SER A 248 -3.85 15.75 -17.19
C SER A 248 -3.91 15.13 -18.57
N GLU A 249 -3.83 13.80 -18.63
CA GLU A 249 -3.57 13.05 -19.86
C GLU A 249 -4.41 11.78 -19.90
N ASP A 250 -4.83 11.41 -21.11
CA ASP A 250 -5.43 10.12 -21.37
C ASP A 250 -4.32 9.07 -21.55
N ILE A 251 -4.36 8.01 -20.76
CA ILE A 251 -3.47 6.85 -20.86
C ILE A 251 -4.29 5.63 -21.25
N GLN A 252 -3.67 4.70 -21.98
CA GLN A 252 -4.34 3.50 -22.45
C GLN A 252 -3.84 2.28 -21.69
N TYR A 253 -4.76 1.54 -21.09
CA TYR A 253 -4.51 0.27 -20.40
C TYR A 253 -5.56 -0.74 -20.86
N HIS A 254 -5.14 -1.96 -21.22
CA HIS A 254 -6.04 -3.04 -21.66
C HIS A 254 -7.06 -2.64 -22.75
N GLY A 255 -6.66 -1.72 -23.64
CA GLY A 255 -7.52 -1.21 -24.71
C GLY A 255 -8.60 -0.21 -24.27
N LYS A 256 -8.59 0.23 -23.01
CA LYS A 256 -9.45 1.32 -22.51
C LYS A 256 -8.62 2.56 -22.22
N ASP A 257 -9.21 3.71 -22.50
CA ASP A 257 -8.63 4.99 -22.16
C ASP A 257 -9.06 5.36 -20.73
N ILE A 258 -8.08 5.74 -19.92
CA ILE A 258 -8.26 6.26 -18.56
C ILE A 258 -7.72 7.69 -18.56
N HIS A 259 -8.56 8.63 -18.14
CA HIS A 259 -8.14 10.00 -17.94
C HIS A 259 -7.46 10.15 -16.56
N VAL A 260 -6.18 10.52 -16.53
CA VAL A 260 -5.44 10.71 -15.27
C VAL A 260 -5.02 12.16 -15.10
N SER A 261 -5.49 12.78 -14.01
CA SER A 261 -5.14 14.15 -13.63
C SER A 261 -4.30 14.15 -12.36
N LEU A 262 -3.00 14.40 -12.50
CA LEU A 262 -2.14 14.74 -11.36
C LEU A 262 -2.29 16.23 -11.09
N ILE A 263 -2.83 16.62 -9.93
CA ILE A 263 -3.08 18.03 -9.61
C ILE A 263 -1.80 18.74 -9.14
N PRO A 264 -1.68 20.07 -9.35
CA PRO A 264 -0.63 20.87 -8.72
C PRO A 264 -0.84 20.97 -7.22
N ASN A 265 0.25 21.12 -6.47
CA ASN A 265 0.24 21.30 -5.02
C ASN A 265 1.37 22.25 -4.60
N PRO A 266 1.20 23.03 -3.52
CA PRO A 266 2.30 23.80 -2.94
C PRO A 266 3.29 22.88 -2.20
N SER A 267 4.41 23.46 -1.73
CA SER A 267 5.41 22.75 -0.91
C SER A 267 4.89 22.38 0.49
N HIS A 268 3.75 22.93 0.91
CA HIS A 268 3.10 22.61 2.19
C HIS A 268 2.53 21.20 2.12
N LEU A 269 3.29 20.23 2.63
CA LEU A 269 2.91 18.82 2.64
C LEU A 269 1.63 18.61 3.46
N GLU A 270 0.76 17.74 2.96
CA GLU A 270 -0.40 17.19 3.67
C GLU A 270 -1.39 18.21 4.27
N GLY A 271 -1.34 19.48 3.85
CA GLY A 271 -2.16 20.55 4.42
C GLY A 271 -3.67 20.30 4.42
N VAL A 272 -4.14 19.34 3.62
CA VAL A 272 -5.56 18.96 3.49
C VAL A 272 -5.86 17.52 3.89
N VAL A 273 -4.86 16.68 4.20
CA VAL A 273 -5.10 15.23 4.36
C VAL A 273 -5.91 14.90 5.61
N ALA A 274 -5.62 15.54 6.74
CA ALA A 274 -6.42 15.35 7.96
C ALA A 274 -7.87 15.84 7.77
N GLU A 275 -8.06 16.97 7.07
CA GLU A 275 -9.39 17.49 6.73
C GLU A 275 -10.13 16.55 5.80
N THR A 276 -9.43 15.98 4.80
CA THR A 276 -9.99 15.01 3.85
C THR A 276 -10.46 13.75 4.57
N PHE A 277 -9.69 13.23 5.54
CA PHE A 277 -10.14 12.14 6.40
C PHE A 277 -11.41 12.50 7.18
N GLY A 278 -11.49 13.72 7.72
CA GLY A 278 -12.69 14.24 8.39
C GLY A 278 -13.91 14.35 7.47
N PHE A 279 -13.72 14.76 6.22
CA PHE A 279 -14.79 14.94 5.23
C PHE A 279 -15.18 13.69 4.45
N ALA A 280 -14.39 12.61 4.55
CA ALA A 280 -14.55 11.43 3.72
C ALA A 280 -15.95 10.78 3.80
N GLU A 281 -16.64 10.88 4.95
CA GLU A 281 -18.00 10.38 5.13
C GLU A 281 -19.05 11.51 5.23
N CYS A 282 -18.64 12.78 5.08
CA CYS A 282 -19.55 13.91 5.13
C CYS A 282 -20.43 14.00 3.86
N PRO A 283 -21.76 14.18 4.00
CA PRO A 283 -22.63 14.46 2.86
C PRO A 283 -22.10 15.65 2.04
N HIS A 284 -22.17 15.53 0.72
CA HIS A 284 -21.68 16.51 -0.26
C HIS A 284 -20.15 16.65 -0.40
N PHE A 285 -19.35 15.98 0.45
CA PHE A 285 -17.89 15.94 0.34
C PHE A 285 -17.33 14.55 0.03
N ASN A 286 -18.09 13.49 0.36
CA ASN A 286 -17.71 12.11 0.04
C ASN A 286 -17.56 11.90 -1.48
N VAL A 287 -16.43 11.33 -1.89
CA VAL A 287 -16.08 11.00 -3.28
C VAL A 287 -16.20 9.50 -3.59
N GLY A 288 -16.75 8.70 -2.69
CA GLY A 288 -16.82 7.24 -2.84
C GLY A 288 -15.50 6.54 -2.50
N GLY A 289 -14.72 7.12 -1.59
CA GLY A 289 -13.44 6.57 -1.15
C GLY A 289 -12.21 7.09 -1.89
N SER A 290 -11.07 7.00 -1.21
CA SER A 290 -9.74 7.37 -1.67
C SER A 290 -8.76 6.25 -1.34
N ILE A 291 -7.81 6.03 -2.24
CA ILE A 291 -6.66 5.15 -1.97
C ILE A 291 -5.50 6.01 -1.53
N HIS A 292 -5.05 5.80 -0.30
CA HIS A 292 -3.91 6.52 0.27
C HIS A 292 -2.65 5.68 0.15
N ILE A 293 -1.62 6.21 -0.51
CA ILE A 293 -0.32 5.55 -0.65
C ILE A 293 0.69 6.32 0.20
N ILE A 294 1.23 5.69 1.24
CA ILE A 294 2.31 6.25 2.05
C ILE A 294 3.62 5.64 1.58
N VAL A 295 4.46 6.44 0.92
CA VAL A 295 5.85 6.04 0.59
C VAL A 295 6.70 6.20 1.85
N ASN A 296 6.79 5.15 2.67
CA ASN A 296 7.44 5.18 3.98
C ASN A 296 8.92 4.81 3.88
N ASN A 297 9.72 5.76 3.39
CA ASN A 297 11.17 5.68 3.39
C ASN A 297 11.83 5.79 4.79
N GLN A 298 11.04 5.72 5.87
CA GLN A 298 11.48 5.81 7.27
C GLN A 298 12.24 7.07 7.66
N LEU A 299 12.18 8.15 6.86
CA LEU A 299 12.90 9.37 7.21
C LEU A 299 12.19 10.62 6.70
N GLY A 300 11.87 11.52 7.62
CA GLY A 300 11.41 12.86 7.32
C GLY A 300 12.58 13.84 7.32
N PHE A 301 13.21 14.05 6.17
CA PHE A 301 14.43 14.86 6.04
C PHE A 301 15.58 14.33 6.92
N THR A 302 15.72 14.81 8.16
CA THR A 302 16.70 14.34 9.15
C THR A 302 16.05 13.69 10.38
N THR A 303 14.72 13.64 10.41
CA THR A 303 13.94 13.18 11.57
C THR A 303 13.54 11.73 11.38
N GLU A 304 13.99 10.90 12.31
CA GLU A 304 13.63 9.48 12.40
C GLU A 304 12.19 9.28 12.90
N PRO A 305 11.58 8.12 12.60
CA PRO A 305 10.22 7.77 13.00
C PRO A 305 9.91 8.00 14.48
N SER A 306 10.83 7.60 15.37
CA SER A 306 10.71 7.71 16.83
C SER A 306 10.57 9.15 17.33
N ARG A 307 10.98 10.14 16.52
CA ARG A 307 10.89 11.57 16.82
C ARG A 307 9.80 12.27 15.99
N ALA A 308 9.27 11.61 14.97
CA ALA A 308 8.28 12.16 14.06
C ALA A 308 6.83 11.84 14.46
N ARG A 309 6.60 10.76 15.21
CA ARG A 309 5.26 10.30 15.59
C ARG A 309 5.26 9.61 16.96
N SER A 310 4.09 9.59 17.60
CA SER A 310 3.86 8.92 18.89
C SER A 310 3.18 7.57 18.75
N SER A 311 3.06 7.08 17.52
CA SER A 311 2.50 5.78 17.17
C SER A 311 3.56 4.94 16.44
N LEU A 312 3.33 3.63 16.38
CA LEU A 312 4.24 2.72 15.70
C LEU A 312 4.29 3.01 14.18
N TYR A 313 3.13 3.14 13.54
CA TYR A 313 2.99 3.32 12.09
C TYR A 313 2.60 4.73 11.69
N SER A 314 3.14 5.21 10.56
CA SER A 314 2.74 6.47 9.92
C SER A 314 1.28 6.45 9.45
N SER A 315 0.72 5.27 9.18
CA SER A 315 -0.68 5.06 8.81
C SER A 315 -1.67 5.17 9.98
N CYS A 316 -1.23 5.49 11.20
CA CYS A 316 -2.12 5.51 12.37
C CYS A 316 -3.32 6.45 12.20
N LEU A 317 -3.20 7.51 11.40
CA LEU A 317 -4.30 8.45 11.11
C LEU A 317 -5.47 7.78 10.38
N ALA A 318 -5.22 6.76 9.57
CA ALA A 318 -6.27 5.99 8.89
C ALA A 318 -7.24 5.31 9.89
N LYS A 319 -6.78 5.05 11.12
CA LYS A 319 -7.59 4.43 12.17
C LYS A 319 -8.66 5.36 12.74
N ILE A 320 -8.56 6.67 12.54
CA ILE A 320 -9.57 7.66 13.01
C ILE A 320 -10.94 7.34 12.42
N ASN A 321 -10.99 6.92 11.16
CA ASN A 321 -12.23 6.57 10.44
C ASN A 321 -12.43 5.05 10.29
N SER A 322 -11.62 4.24 10.97
CA SER A 322 -11.56 2.79 10.79
C SER A 322 -11.34 2.36 9.33
N TYR A 323 -10.27 2.83 8.69
CA TYR A 323 -9.91 2.35 7.35
C TYR A 323 -8.88 1.21 7.42
N PRO A 324 -9.03 0.13 6.64
CA PRO A 324 -8.02 -0.92 6.59
C PRO A 324 -6.67 -0.35 6.13
N VAL A 325 -5.61 -0.89 6.72
CA VAL A 325 -4.22 -0.55 6.38
C VAL A 325 -3.53 -1.80 5.86
N ILE A 326 -2.81 -1.69 4.75
CA ILE A 326 -1.95 -2.73 4.19
C ILE A 326 -0.51 -2.21 4.24
N HIS A 327 0.37 -2.91 4.93
CA HIS A 327 1.81 -2.67 4.92
C HIS A 327 2.46 -3.65 3.96
N VAL A 328 3.36 -3.19 3.12
CA VAL A 328 4.04 -4.06 2.17
C VAL A 328 5.49 -3.63 2.02
N ASN A 329 6.40 -4.60 1.98
CA ASN A 329 7.80 -4.33 1.75
C ASN A 329 8.04 -3.98 0.27
N ALA A 330 8.54 -2.77 0.03
CA ALA A 330 8.85 -2.27 -1.31
C ALA A 330 9.86 -3.14 -2.08
N ASP A 331 10.72 -3.93 -1.42
CA ASP A 331 11.66 -4.85 -2.09
C ASP A 331 10.98 -6.07 -2.72
N TYR A 332 9.67 -6.26 -2.50
CA TYR A 332 8.86 -7.32 -3.09
C TYR A 332 7.76 -6.76 -4.00
N PRO A 333 8.09 -6.33 -5.25
CA PRO A 333 7.14 -5.71 -6.18
C PRO A 333 5.88 -6.55 -6.45
N GLU A 334 5.99 -7.88 -6.40
CA GLU A 334 4.85 -8.79 -6.57
C GLU A 334 3.83 -8.66 -5.42
N GLU A 335 4.32 -8.55 -4.18
CA GLU A 335 3.45 -8.31 -3.02
C GLU A 335 2.91 -6.87 -3.03
N VAL A 336 3.65 -5.89 -3.57
CA VAL A 336 3.16 -4.52 -3.77
C VAL A 336 1.96 -4.49 -4.72
N ILE A 337 2.01 -5.27 -5.80
CA ILE A 337 0.88 -5.45 -6.72
C ILE A 337 -0.29 -6.12 -6.02
N ARG A 338 -0.03 -7.18 -5.24
CA ARG A 338 -1.07 -7.85 -4.46
C ARG A 338 -1.73 -6.91 -3.46
N ALA A 339 -0.94 -6.11 -2.73
CA ALA A 339 -1.42 -5.10 -1.79
C ALA A 339 -2.32 -4.07 -2.49
N THR A 340 -1.88 -3.59 -3.65
CA THR A 340 -2.64 -2.63 -4.47
C THR A 340 -3.93 -3.25 -4.99
N SER A 341 -3.88 -4.49 -5.48
CA SER A 341 -5.06 -5.22 -5.93
C SER A 341 -6.08 -5.37 -4.80
N ILE A 342 -5.63 -5.73 -3.60
CA ILE A 342 -6.50 -5.84 -2.41
C ILE A 342 -7.11 -4.48 -2.05
N ALA A 343 -6.33 -3.39 -2.13
CA ALA A 343 -6.83 -2.04 -1.87
C ALA A 343 -7.83 -1.54 -2.93
N MET A 344 -7.71 -2.01 -4.17
CA MET A 344 -8.65 -1.72 -5.26
C MET A 344 -9.95 -2.53 -5.17
N ILE A 345 -9.96 -3.65 -4.44
CA ILE A 345 -11.19 -4.40 -4.18
C ILE A 345 -12.02 -3.60 -3.16
N ILE A 346 -13.10 -2.97 -3.61
CA ILE A 346 -13.99 -2.19 -2.75
C ILE A 346 -14.99 -3.09 -2.02
N ARG A 347 -15.30 -2.74 -0.76
CA ARG A 347 -16.39 -3.37 -0.02
C ARG A 347 -17.74 -2.89 -0.58
N PRO A 348 -18.66 -3.78 -0.96
CA PRO A 348 -19.96 -3.45 -1.54
C PRO A 348 -20.94 -2.66 -0.65
N LYS A 349 -20.57 -2.12 0.52
CA LYS A 349 -21.57 -1.54 1.43
C LYS A 349 -21.29 -0.18 2.01
N ASP A 350 -20.23 0.10 2.77
CA ASP A 350 -20.28 1.35 3.55
C ASP A 350 -19.03 2.21 3.72
N LYS A 351 -17.82 1.75 3.38
CA LYS A 351 -16.59 2.53 3.50
C LYS A 351 -15.58 2.17 2.41
N ASP A 352 -15.19 3.16 1.61
CA ASP A 352 -14.46 2.94 0.36
C ASP A 352 -13.00 3.43 0.42
N ASN A 353 -12.55 3.92 1.59
CA ASN A 353 -11.17 4.36 1.77
C ASN A 353 -10.27 3.20 2.22
N THR A 354 -9.13 3.03 1.56
CA THR A 354 -8.09 2.06 1.96
C THR A 354 -6.73 2.74 1.98
N THR A 355 -5.90 2.41 2.97
CA THR A 355 -4.52 2.92 3.07
C THR A 355 -3.52 1.80 2.75
N VAL A 356 -2.65 2.04 1.78
CA VAL A 356 -1.49 1.20 1.45
C VAL A 356 -0.22 1.91 1.90
N VAL A 357 0.63 1.22 2.64
CA VAL A 357 1.91 1.70 3.17
C VAL A 357 3.02 0.89 2.52
N LEU A 358 3.88 1.58 1.78
CA LEU A 358 5.08 1.05 1.11
C LEU A 358 6.32 1.24 1.97
#